data_AF-A0A7V9E1K3-F1
#
_entry.id   AF-A0A7V9E1K3-F1
#
_cell.length_a   1.000
_cell.length_b   1.000
_cell.length_c   1.000
_cell.angle_alpha   90.00
_cell.angle_beta   90.00
_cell.angle_gamma   90.00
#
_symmetry.space_group_name_H-M   'P 1'
#
loop_
_entity.id
_entity.type
_entity.pdbx_description
1 polymer ?
#
loop_
_entity_poly.entity_id
_entity_poly.type
_entity_poly.pdbx_seq_one_letter_code
_entity_poly.pdbx_strand_id
1 'polypeptide(L)'
;MDDLLLDTHALLWWQAGSGRLSDRARLAISTALRILVSPISCWEVAMLVEKGRVRLDRPTAAWVRDLLVQDRVRAAELTPAMAVAAAE
;
A
#
# COMPACT_ATOMS: atom_id res chain seq x y z
N MET A 1 -8.47 12.73 13.58
CA MET A 1 -8.27 12.18 12.22
C MET A 1 -6.99 11.40 12.32
N ASP A 2 -7.07 10.10 12.06
CA ASP A 2 -5.98 9.18 12.38
C ASP A 2 -5.26 8.77 11.10
N ASP A 3 -4.03 8.31 11.25
CA ASP A 3 -3.27 7.73 10.15
C ASP A 3 -3.84 6.32 9.86
N LEU A 4 -3.89 5.95 8.57
CA LEU A 4 -4.46 4.69 8.11
C LEU A 4 -3.42 3.87 7.37
N LEU A 5 -3.07 2.70 7.91
CA LEU A 5 -2.23 1.71 7.22
C LEU A 5 -3.08 0.86 6.28
N LEU A 6 -2.67 0.74 5.01
CA LEU A 6 -3.35 -0.09 4.03
C LEU A 6 -2.69 -1.47 3.89
N ASP A 7 -3.54 -2.50 3.83
CA ASP A 7 -3.18 -3.81 3.30
C ASP A 7 -2.81 -3.70 1.80
N THR A 8 -1.96 -4.60 1.33
CA THR A 8 -1.51 -4.73 -0.06
C THR A 8 -2.66 -4.78 -1.06
N HIS A 9 -3.73 -5.53 -0.81
CA HIS A 9 -4.84 -5.58 -1.76
C HIS A 9 -5.65 -4.27 -1.80
N ALA A 10 -5.82 -3.63 -0.63
CA ALA A 10 -6.54 -2.37 -0.51
C ALA A 10 -5.76 -1.24 -1.20
N LEU A 11 -4.44 -1.23 -1.03
CA LEU A 11 -3.52 -0.33 -1.71
C LEU A 11 -3.62 -0.47 -3.24
N LEU A 12 -3.57 -1.69 -3.77
CA LEU A 12 -3.69 -1.94 -5.21
C LEU A 12 -5.04 -1.49 -5.76
N TRP A 13 -6.15 -1.81 -5.08
CA TRP A 13 -7.48 -1.37 -5.53
C TRP A 13 -7.67 0.13 -5.43
N TRP A 14 -7.10 0.77 -4.40
CA TRP A 14 -7.15 2.21 -4.25
C TRP A 14 -6.41 2.92 -5.37
N GLN A 15 -5.15 2.53 -5.65
CA GLN A 15 -4.36 3.12 -6.74
C GLN A 15 -4.94 2.82 -8.13
N ALA A 16 -5.63 1.69 -8.30
CA ALA A 16 -6.33 1.36 -9.55
C ALA A 16 -7.69 2.06 -9.71
N GLY A 17 -8.14 2.86 -8.73
CA GLY A 17 -9.49 3.46 -8.74
C GLY A 17 -10.61 2.40 -8.76
N SER A 18 -10.34 1.19 -8.28
CA SER A 18 -11.20 0.03 -8.47
C SER A 18 -12.52 0.12 -7.70
N GLY A 19 -13.60 -0.40 -8.29
CA GLY A 19 -14.90 -0.63 -7.64
C GLY A 19 -14.87 -1.59 -6.43
N ARG A 20 -13.78 -2.34 -6.24
CA ARG A 20 -13.67 -3.45 -5.27
C ARG A 20 -13.50 -3.01 -3.81
N LEU A 21 -13.16 -1.74 -3.55
CA LEU A 21 -13.16 -1.20 -2.19
C LEU A 21 -14.60 -0.99 -1.72
N SER A 22 -14.91 -1.49 -0.52
CA SER A 22 -16.16 -1.19 0.16
C SER A 22 -16.30 0.30 0.48
N ASP A 23 -17.53 0.77 0.65
CA ASP A 23 -17.79 2.18 0.98
C ASP A 23 -17.12 2.60 2.28
N ARG A 24 -17.07 1.69 3.27
CA ARG A 24 -16.33 1.92 4.53
C ARG A 24 -14.84 2.13 4.28
N ALA A 25 -14.22 1.31 3.43
CA ALA A 25 -12.79 1.43 3.12
C ALA A 25 -12.50 2.74 2.35
N ARG A 26 -13.34 3.09 1.37
CA ARG A 26 -13.23 4.36 0.64
C ARG A 26 -13.35 5.55 1.57
N LEU A 27 -14.33 5.52 2.47
CA LEU A 27 -14.53 6.58 3.45
C LEU A 27 -13.30 6.71 4.35
N ALA A 28 -12.81 5.61 4.92
CA ALA A 28 -11.61 5.61 5.76
C ALA A 28 -10.38 6.17 5.02
N ILE A 29 -10.15 5.76 3.78
CA ILE A 29 -9.06 6.31 2.95
C ILE A 29 -9.27 7.80 2.70
N SER A 30 -10.48 8.23 2.38
CA SER A 30 -10.76 9.64 2.07
C SER A 30 -10.55 10.57 3.27
N THR A 31 -10.85 10.10 4.50
CA THR A 31 -10.82 10.90 5.73
C THR A 31 -9.57 10.73 6.58
N ALA A 32 -8.68 9.77 6.26
CA ALA A 32 -7.43 9.55 6.99
C ALA A 32 -6.53 10.80 6.96
N LEU A 33 -5.76 11.07 8.02
CA LEU A 33 -4.79 12.16 7.97
C LEU A 33 -3.64 11.81 7.01
N ARG A 34 -3.03 10.63 7.20
CA ARG A 34 -2.04 10.05 6.28
C ARG A 34 -2.44 8.63 5.91
N ILE A 35 -2.01 8.23 4.71
CA ILE A 35 -2.05 6.85 4.24
C ILE A 35 -0.65 6.27 4.45
N LEU A 36 -0.53 5.33 5.37
CA LEU A 36 0.70 4.61 5.61
C LEU A 36 0.78 3.39 4.67
N VAL A 37 1.96 3.15 4.14
CA VAL A 37 2.28 1.99 3.29
C VAL A 37 3.44 1.24 3.90
N SER A 38 3.23 -0.03 4.25
CA SER A 38 4.30 -0.88 4.76
C SER A 38 5.36 -1.13 3.67
N PRO A 39 6.66 -1.06 3.98
CA PRO A 39 7.70 -1.53 3.07
C PRO A 39 7.50 -2.99 2.64
N ILE A 40 6.92 -3.83 3.51
CA ILE A 40 6.58 -5.23 3.18
C ILE A 40 5.51 -5.28 2.08
N SER A 41 4.49 -4.41 2.11
CA SER A 41 3.48 -4.35 1.05
C SER A 41 4.09 -4.00 -0.31
N CYS A 42 5.09 -3.12 -0.36
CA CYS A 42 5.84 -2.84 -1.60
C CYS A 42 6.58 -4.08 -2.12
N TRP A 43 7.21 -4.85 -1.23
CA TRP A 43 7.84 -6.13 -1.57
C TRP A 43 6.83 -7.15 -2.08
N GLU A 44 5.67 -7.30 -1.40
CA GLU A 44 4.60 -8.19 -1.83
C GLU A 44 4.07 -7.83 -3.22
N VAL A 45 3.87 -6.53 -3.51
CA VAL A 45 3.50 -6.06 -4.86
C VAL A 45 4.54 -6.47 -5.88
N ALA A 46 5.84 -6.28 -5.60
CA ALA A 46 6.91 -6.69 -6.50
C ALA A 46 6.88 -8.20 -6.77
N MET A 47 6.73 -9.02 -5.73
CA MET A 47 6.62 -10.47 -5.85
C MET A 47 5.37 -10.90 -6.64
N LEU A 48 4.24 -10.21 -6.47
CA LEU A 48 3.01 -10.48 -7.22
C LEU A 48 3.17 -10.14 -8.71
N VAL A 49 3.89 -9.05 -9.03
CA VAL A 49 4.20 -8.66 -10.41
C VAL A 49 5.16 -9.66 -11.06
N GLU A 50 6.23 -10.06 -10.35
CA GLU A 50 7.19 -11.06 -10.83
C GLU A 50 6.51 -12.41 -11.13
N LYS A 51 5.58 -12.83 -10.26
CA LYS A 51 4.79 -14.06 -10.45
C LYS A 51 3.67 -13.92 -11.49
N GLY A 52 3.52 -12.77 -12.15
CA GLY A 52 2.46 -12.50 -13.14
C GLY A 52 1.05 -12.47 -12.56
N ARG A 53 0.89 -12.35 -11.23
CA ARG A 53 -0.41 -12.33 -10.54
C ARG A 53 -1.04 -10.94 -10.52
N VAL A 54 -0.22 -9.90 -10.63
CA VAL A 54 -0.63 -8.50 -10.73
C VAL A 54 0.07 -7.87 -11.92
N ARG A 55 -0.66 -7.07 -12.69
CA ARG A 55 -0.08 -6.23 -13.76
C ARG A 55 -0.27 -4.77 -13.38
N LEU A 56 0.83 -4.05 -13.26
CA LEU A 56 0.83 -2.60 -13.04
C LEU A 56 0.83 -1.87 -14.39
N ASP A 57 0.40 -0.61 -14.37
CA ASP A 57 0.39 0.29 -15.53
C ASP A 57 1.80 0.80 -15.91
N ARG A 58 2.78 0.57 -15.04
CA ARG A 58 4.18 0.99 -15.17
C ARG A 58 5.11 0.03 -14.43
N PRO A 59 6.44 0.12 -14.61
CA PRO A 59 7.39 -0.70 -13.86
C PRO A 59 7.25 -0.52 -12.35
N THR A 60 7.40 -1.61 -11.58
CA THR A 60 7.15 -1.63 -10.12
C THR A 60 7.90 -0.54 -9.36
N ALA A 61 9.18 -0.30 -9.67
CA ALA A 61 9.96 0.74 -9.02
C ALA A 61 9.40 2.16 -9.29
N ALA A 62 8.93 2.41 -10.51
CA ALA A 62 8.26 3.67 -10.84
C ALA A 62 6.92 3.79 -10.11
N TRP A 63 6.14 2.71 -10.05
CA TRP A 63 4.88 2.67 -9.33
C TRP A 63 5.04 2.99 -7.84
N VAL A 64 6.02 2.37 -7.15
CA VAL A 64 6.27 2.63 -5.73
C VAL A 64 6.73 4.07 -5.49
N ARG A 65 7.62 4.60 -6.34
CA ARG A 65 8.05 6.00 -6.23
C ARG A 65 6.88 6.95 -6.41
N ASP A 66 6.07 6.76 -7.45
CA ASP A 66 4.94 7.63 -7.77
C ASP A 66 3.81 7.52 -6.70
N LEU A 67 3.72 6.39 -6.00
CA LEU A 67 2.88 6.22 -4.82
C LEU A 67 3.38 7.09 -3.66
N LEU A 68 4.68 7.08 -3.37
CA LEU A 68 5.27 7.76 -2.21
C LEU A 68 5.40 9.28 -2.37
N VAL A 69 5.31 9.82 -3.59
CA VAL A 69 5.27 11.28 -3.83
C VAL A 69 3.88 11.89 -3.66
N GLN A 70 2.84 11.07 -3.44
CA GLN A 70 1.49 11.58 -3.19
C GLN A 70 1.42 12.27 -1.82
N ASP A 71 0.75 13.42 -1.77
CA ASP A 71 0.82 14.35 -0.63
C ASP A 71 0.46 13.71 0.72
N ARG A 72 -0.49 12.76 0.74
CA ARG A 72 -0.96 12.07 1.95
C ARG A 72 -0.29 10.71 2.20
N VAL A 73 0.54 10.20 1.28
CA VAL A 73 1.12 8.85 1.38
C VAL A 73 2.48 8.88 2.05
N ARG A 74 2.71 8.03 3.06
CA ARG A 74 4.00 7.89 3.73
C ARG A 74 4.36 6.42 3.86
N ALA A 75 5.65 6.12 3.74
CA ALA A 75 6.15 4.80 4.12
C ALA A 75 6.03 4.65 5.64
N ALA A 76 5.50 3.51 6.09
CA ALA A 76 5.52 3.14 7.50
C ALA A 76 6.94 2.77 7.92
N GLU A 77 7.29 3.05 9.18
CA GLU A 77 8.53 2.56 9.75
C GLU A 77 8.49 1.02 9.87
N LEU A 78 9.61 0.37 9.52
CA LEU A 78 9.81 -1.05 9.72
C LEU A 78 11.16 -1.26 10.40
N THR A 79 11.10 -1.56 11.70
CA THR A 79 12.29 -1.88 12.49
C THR A 79 12.58 -3.39 12.45
N PRO A 80 13.82 -3.82 12.73
CA PRO A 80 14.13 -5.24 12.88
C PRO A 80 13.25 -5.94 13.92
N ALA A 81 12.94 -5.27 15.04
CA ALA A 81 12.08 -5.84 16.09
C ALA A 81 10.65 -6.09 15.59
N MET A 82 10.08 -5.15 14.82
CA MET A 82 8.77 -5.35 14.18
C MET A 82 8.80 -6.49 13.16
N ALA A 83 9.89 -6.60 12.38
CA ALA A 83 10.02 -7.67 11.40
C ALA A 83 10.11 -9.06 12.04
N VAL A 84 10.82 -9.19 13.16
CA VAL A 84 10.88 -10.44 13.95
C VAL A 84 9.51 -10.75 14.55
N ALA A 85 8.86 -9.78 15.19
CA ALA A 85 7.55 -9.97 15.80
C ALA A 85 6.44 -10.35 14.80
N ALA A 86 6.61 -10.05 13.51
CA ALA A 86 5.67 -10.44 12.46
C ALA A 86 5.82 -11.91 12.02
N ALA A 87 6.92 -12.58 12.38
CA ALA A 87 7.21 -13.96 12.03
C ALA A 87 6.93 -14.97 13.16
N GLU A 88 6.64 -14.48 14.37
CA GLU A 88 6.27 -15.25 15.57
C GLU A 88 4.75 -15.33 15.75
#